data_AF-A0A2I0XCT7-F1
#
_entry.id   AF-A0A2I0XCT7-F1
#
_cell.length_a   1.000
_cell.length_b   1.000
_cell.length_c   1.000
_cell.angle_alpha   90.00
_cell.angle_beta   90.00
_cell.angle_gamma   90.00
#
_symmetry.space_group_name_H-M   'P 1'
#
loop_
_entity.id
_entity.type
_entity.pdbx_description
1 polymer ?
#
loop_
_entity_poly.entity_id
_entity_poly.type
_entity_poly.pdbx_seq_one_letter_code
_entity_poly.pdbx_strand_id
1 'polypeptide(L)' 'MALCETVIDVKIYRVRLVAPGKWMLCASFILPKNVAFEQPILEGEGKEQV' A
#
# COMPACT_ATOMS: atom_id res chain seq x y z
N MET A 1 2.16 0.99 -19.01
CA MET A 1 2.45 0.10 -17.87
C MET A 1 1.75 0.67 -16.67
N ALA A 2 0.52 0.22 -16.44
CA ALA A 2 -0.31 0.68 -15.33
C ALA A 2 -0.21 -0.38 -14.25
N LEU A 3 0.47 -0.06 -13.15
CA LEU A 3 0.14 -0.68 -11.88
C LEU A 3 -1.26 -0.17 -11.56
N CYS A 4 -2.27 -1.04 -11.50
CA CYS A 4 -3.37 -0.96 -10.53
C CYS A 4 -4.48 -1.96 -10.88
N GLU A 5 -4.59 -3.04 -10.10
CA GLU A 5 -5.90 -3.63 -9.79
C GLU A 5 -6.51 -3.00 -8.53
N THR A 6 -5.71 -2.28 -7.73
CA THR A 6 -6.17 -1.51 -6.57
C THR A 6 -5.46 -0.16 -6.55
N VAL A 7 -6.05 0.87 -7.17
CA VAL A 7 -5.60 2.26 -6.99
C VAL A 7 -5.97 2.66 -5.56
N ILE A 8 -5.11 2.31 -4.60
CA ILE A 8 -5.06 3.02 -3.32
C ILE A 8 -4.70 4.45 -3.69
N ASP A 9 -5.40 5.46 -3.16
CA ASP A 9 -5.05 6.88 -3.36
C ASP A 9 -3.64 7.10 -2.78
N VAL A 10 -2.62 6.92 -3.63
CA VAL A 10 -1.22 7.13 -3.30
C VAL A 10 -0.83 8.48 -3.85
N LYS A 11 -0.61 9.44 -2.95
CA LYS A 11 -0.11 10.76 -3.30
C LYS A 11 1.39 10.67 -3.52
N ILE A 12 1.82 10.94 -4.76
CA ILE A 12 3.22 10.89 -5.16
C ILE A 12 3.75 12.31 -5.33
N TYR A 13 4.84 12.62 -4.63
CA TYR A 13 5.51 13.91 -4.65
C TYR A 13 6.92 13.78 -5.23
N ARG A 14 7.25 14.58 -6.25
CA ARG A 14 8.62 14.68 -6.79
C ARG A 14 9.45 15.59 -5.89
N VAL A 15 10.49 15.05 -5.28
CA VAL A 15 11.28 15.77 -4.26
C VAL A 15 12.52 16.42 -4.87
N ARG A 16 13.26 15.69 -5.70
CA ARG A 16 14.45 16.21 -6.41
C ARG A 16 14.85 15.30 -7.56
N LEU A 17 15.58 15.85 -8.53
CA LEU A 17 16.34 15.05 -9.49
C LEU A 17 17.49 14.35 -8.76
N VAL A 18 17.66 13.06 -9.02
CA VAL A 18 18.81 12.28 -8.49
C VAL A 18 19.83 11.97 -9.56
N ALA A 19 19.41 12.00 -10.82
CA ALA A 19 20.23 11.86 -12.01
C ALA A 19 19.45 12.42 -13.21
N PRO A 20 20.09 12.64 -14.37
CA PRO A 20 19.37 13.00 -15.59
C PRO A 20 18.24 12.02 -15.89
N GLY A 21 17.01 12.55 -15.98
CA GLY A 21 15.80 11.76 -16.24
C GLY A 21 15.28 10.93 -15.07
N LYS A 22 15.89 10.99 -13.87
CA LYS A 22 15.47 10.21 -12.70
C LYS A 22 15.13 11.13 -11.52
N TRP A 23 14.01 10.82 -10.87
CA TRP A 23 13.48 11.59 -9.75
C TRP A 23 13.43 10.75 -8.47
N MET A 24 13.74 11.40 -7.34
CA MET A 24 13.36 10.90 -6.03
C MET A 24 11.89 11.22 -5.79
N LEU A 25 11.12 10.21 -5.43
CA LEU A 25 9.71 10.34 -5.12
C LEU A 25 9.47 10.06 -3.64
N CYS A 26 8.63 10.88 -3.02
CA CYS A 26 8.01 10.56 -1.75
C CYS A 26 6.58 10.14 -2.03
N ALA A 27 6.15 9.00 -1.49
CA ALA A 27 4.79 8.51 -1.62
C ALA A 27 4.13 8.50 -0.24
N SER A 28 2.88 8.95 -0.17
CA SER A 28 2.06 8.86 1.03
C SER A 28 0.73 8.23 0.65
N PHE A 29 0.30 7.26 1.43
CA PHE A 29 -0.98 6.60 1.25
C PHE A 29 -1.53 6.14 2.60
N ILE A 30 -2.86 5.98 2.65
CA ILE A 30 -3.53 5.40 3.80
C ILE A 30 -3.59 3.89 3.58
N LEU A 31 -3.07 3.12 4.52
CA LEU A 31 -3.12 1.65 4.48
C LEU A 31 -4.59 1.20 4.59
N PRO A 32 -5.15 0.49 3.60
CA PRO A 32 -6.54 0.08 3.66
C PRO A 32 -6.73 -1.07 4.65
N LYS A 33 -7.92 -1.12 5.28
CA LYS A 33 -8.22 -2.06 6.38
C LYS A 33 -8.07 -3.54 5.98
N ASN A 34 -8.29 -3.85 4.71
CA ASN A 34 -8.19 -5.21 4.16
C ASN A 34 -6.75 -5.76 4.10
N VAL A 35 -5.74 -4.88 4.14
CA VAL A 35 -4.31 -5.28 4.19
C VAL A 35 -3.64 -4.89 5.50
N ALA A 36 -4.32 -4.09 6.34
CA ALA A 36 -3.82 -3.70 7.66
C ALA A 36 -3.91 -4.85 8.68
N PHE A 37 -4.79 -5.82 8.43
CA PHE A 37 -4.89 -7.05 9.21
C PHE A 37 -4.52 -8.23 8.32
N GLU A 38 -3.26 -8.66 8.40
CA GLU A 38 -2.96 -10.05 8.09
C GLU A 38 -3.66 -10.86 9.18
N GLN A 39 -4.77 -11.53 8.88
CA GLN A 39 -5.15 -12.67 9.71
C GLN A 39 -3.96 -13.63 9.60
N PRO A 40 -3.22 -13.93 10.68
CA PRO A 40 -2.28 -15.02 10.61
C PRO A 40 -3.08 -16.22 10.12
N ILE A 41 -2.58 -16.90 9.10
CA ILE A 41 -3.21 -18.09 8.53
C ILE A 41 -3.13 -19.16 9.63
N LEU A 42 -4.04 -19.08 10.59
CA LEU A 42 -4.31 -20.13 11.55
C LEU A 42 -5.44 -20.92 10.92
N GLU A 43 -5.07 -21.95 10.17
CA GLU A 43 -5.97 -23.09 10.03
C GLU A 43 -6.27 -23.59 11.45
N GLY A 44 -7.44 -23.20 11.96
CA GLY A 44 -7.85 -23.46 13.32
C GLY A 44 -9.11 -22.66 13.63
N GLU A 45 -10.25 -23.30 13.42
CA GLU A 45 -11.59 -22.82 13.75
C GLU A 45 -11.69 -22.23 15.16
N GLY A 46 -12.33 -21.07 15.30
CA GLY A 46 -12.57 -20.46 16.60
C GLY A 46 -13.35 -19.14 16.51
N LYS A 47 -14.66 -19.23 16.67
CA LYS A 47 -15.64 -18.13 16.71
C LYS A 47 -15.29 -17.08 17.77
N GLU A 48 -15.51 -15.81 17.47
CA GLU A 48 -16.55 -14.98 18.12
C GLU A 48 -16.59 -13.58 17.49
N GLN A 49 -17.75 -13.25 16.95
CA GLN A 49 -18.13 -11.92 16.49
C GLN A 49 -19.45 -11.65 17.20
N VAL A 50 -19.41 -10.74 18.19
CA VAL A 50 -20.48 -10.06 18.96
C VAL A 50 -21.76 -10.85 19.26
#